data_AF-A0ABD6E127-F1
#
_entry.id   AF-A0ABD6E127-F1
#
_cell.length_a   1.000
_cell.length_b   1.000
_cell.length_c   1.000
_cell.angle_alpha   90.00
_cell.angle_beta   90.00
_cell.angle_gamma   90.00
#
_symmetry.space_group_name_H-M   'P 1'
#
loop_
_entity.id
_entity.type
_entity.pdbx_description
1 polymer ?
#
loop_
_entity_poly.entity_id
_entity_poly.type
_entity_poly.pdbx_seq_one_letter_code
_entity_poly.pdbx_strand_id
1 'polypeptide(L)'
;GEKASIDFDNYLKILEKEKRCFFIPFELKKVEIRNIGVITKLEINFDKQTIIEGNFGEGKTTLIKSVANVFGYDIPNFHNLLSSRKKPYGINVVIKPESKINLSFNEEGLNTFKQNRTIRCIIIDEPMDILSLNLKNEFLSYLSSLNTQIILTNTPEEHIKYPKEYNIYRLKQNKKGRD
;
A
#
# COMPACT_ATOMS: atom_id res chain seq x y z
N GLY A 1 7.41 22.20 -29.18
CA GLY A 1 7.09 22.58 -27.80
C GLY A 1 7.67 21.54 -26.89
N GLU A 2 8.32 21.96 -25.81
CA GLU A 2 8.96 21.04 -24.86
C GLU A 2 7.90 20.29 -24.06
N LYS A 3 8.07 18.97 -23.91
CA LYS A 3 7.37 18.23 -22.85
C LYS A 3 7.96 18.70 -21.52
N ALA A 4 7.18 19.37 -20.68
CA ALA A 4 7.52 19.49 -19.27
C ALA A 4 7.53 18.08 -18.67
N SER A 5 8.71 17.55 -18.36
CA SER A 5 8.86 16.26 -17.67
C SER A 5 8.36 16.40 -16.23
N ILE A 6 7.44 15.53 -15.81
CA ILE A 6 7.00 15.50 -14.42
C ILE A 6 8.15 14.98 -13.53
N ASP A 7 8.43 15.72 -12.46
CA ASP A 7 9.23 15.26 -11.34
C ASP A 7 8.42 14.26 -10.50
N PHE A 8 8.66 12.97 -10.73
CA PHE A 8 8.00 11.89 -9.99
C PHE A 8 8.51 11.76 -8.54
N ASP A 9 9.73 12.22 -8.22
CA ASP A 9 10.22 12.25 -6.83
C ASP A 9 9.45 13.30 -6.02
N ASN A 10 9.12 14.45 -6.62
CA ASN A 10 8.22 15.44 -6.02
C ASN A 10 6.77 14.95 -5.97
N TYR A 11 6.30 14.21 -6.97
CA TYR A 11 4.98 13.58 -6.94
C TYR A 11 4.82 12.61 -5.76
N LEU A 12 5.81 11.74 -5.51
CA LEU A 12 5.80 10.85 -4.34
C LEU A 12 5.81 11.63 -3.01
N LYS A 13 6.50 12.78 -2.91
CA LYS A 13 6.48 13.66 -1.73
C LYS A 13 5.14 14.36 -1.51
N ILE A 14 4.37 14.63 -2.57
CA ILE A 14 2.99 15.13 -2.47
C ILE A 14 2.09 14.02 -1.92
N LEU A 15 2.15 12.83 -2.50
CA LEU A 15 1.38 11.67 -2.03
C LEU A 15 1.74 11.27 -0.58
N GLU A 16 2.99 11.43 -0.13
CA GLU A 16 3.37 11.19 1.27
C GLU A 16 2.65 12.16 2.22
N LYS A 17 2.63 13.47 1.89
CA LYS A 17 1.91 14.49 2.66
C LYS A 17 0.40 14.22 2.72
N GLU A 18 -0.18 13.70 1.63
CA GLU A 18 -1.59 13.27 1.56
C GLU A 18 -1.89 11.96 2.35
N LYS A 19 -0.89 11.33 2.99
CA LYS A 19 -0.99 9.98 3.57
C LYS A 19 -1.45 8.93 2.54
N ARG A 20 -0.95 9.07 1.31
CA ARG A 20 -1.13 8.17 0.16
C ARG A 20 0.18 7.52 -0.28
N CYS A 21 1.34 7.92 0.22
CA CYS A 21 2.61 7.24 -0.02
C CYS A 21 3.29 6.94 1.33
N PHE A 22 3.92 5.76 1.44
CA PHE A 22 4.58 5.28 2.66
C PHE A 22 5.93 4.63 2.33
N PHE A 23 7.01 5.14 2.92
CA PHE A 23 8.39 4.71 2.66
C PHE A 23 8.90 3.77 3.75
N ILE A 24 8.80 2.47 3.50
CA ILE A 24 9.15 1.41 4.47
C ILE A 24 10.58 0.92 4.17
N PRO A 25 11.46 0.76 5.16
CA PRO A 25 12.85 0.31 4.98
C PRO A 25 13.02 -1.21 5.05
N PHE A 26 11.92 -1.94 4.95
CA PHE A 26 11.88 -3.40 4.89
C PHE A 26 11.11 -3.81 3.64
N GLU A 27 11.56 -4.85 2.95
CA GLU A 27 10.67 -5.53 2.00
C GLU A 27 9.60 -6.28 2.79
N LEU A 28 8.36 -6.20 2.33
CA LEU A 28 7.27 -7.02 2.83
C LEU A 28 7.28 -8.36 2.12
N LYS A 29 7.12 -9.45 2.88
CA LYS A 29 6.87 -10.80 2.37
C LYS A 29 5.37 -11.09 2.28
N LYS A 30 4.63 -10.72 3.33
CA LYS A 30 3.22 -11.09 3.50
C LYS A 30 2.46 -10.10 4.37
N VAL A 31 1.18 -9.91 4.11
CA VAL A 31 0.20 -9.33 5.05
C VAL A 31 -1.02 -10.25 5.24
N GLU A 32 -1.48 -10.34 6.48
CA GLU A 32 -2.80 -10.88 6.84
C GLU A 32 -3.63 -9.79 7.54
N ILE A 33 -4.89 -9.62 7.13
CA ILE A 33 -5.84 -8.68 7.75
C ILE A 33 -7.11 -9.43 8.16
N ARG A 34 -7.62 -9.14 9.36
CA ARG A 34 -8.86 -9.71 9.90
C ARG A 34 -9.71 -8.62 10.56
N ASN A 35 -10.97 -8.50 10.14
CA ASN A 35 -11.99 -7.59 10.66
C ASN A 35 -11.59 -6.09 10.73
N ILE A 36 -10.92 -5.57 9.69
CA ILE A 36 -10.60 -4.14 9.54
C ILE A 36 -11.41 -3.53 8.40
N GLY A 37 -12.27 -2.56 8.70
CA GLY A 37 -13.18 -1.91 7.76
C GLY A 37 -14.09 -2.91 7.07
N VAL A 38 -14.03 -2.92 5.73
CA VAL A 38 -14.73 -3.90 4.88
C VAL A 38 -14.03 -5.27 4.84
N ILE A 39 -12.76 -5.35 5.24
CA ILE A 39 -11.93 -6.55 5.13
C ILE A 39 -12.22 -7.49 6.31
N THR A 40 -12.96 -8.57 6.02
CA THR A 40 -13.27 -9.62 6.99
C THR A 40 -12.11 -10.57 7.23
N LYS A 41 -11.54 -11.13 6.16
CA LYS A 41 -10.28 -11.86 6.12
C LYS A 41 -9.61 -11.60 4.77
N LEU A 42 -8.33 -11.26 4.77
CA LEU A 42 -7.50 -11.09 3.57
C LEU A 42 -6.09 -11.59 3.85
N GLU A 43 -5.47 -12.17 2.82
CA GLU A 43 -4.09 -12.66 2.85
C GLU A 43 -3.44 -12.39 1.49
N ILE A 44 -2.29 -11.72 1.51
CA ILE A 44 -1.52 -11.33 0.32
C ILE A 44 -0.04 -11.60 0.59
N ASN A 45 0.64 -12.26 -0.35
CA ASN A 45 2.10 -12.29 -0.42
C ASN A 45 2.56 -11.19 -1.39
N PHE A 46 3.71 -10.58 -1.14
CA PHE A 46 4.22 -9.46 -1.92
C PHE A 46 5.52 -9.80 -2.65
N ASP A 47 5.51 -9.59 -3.97
CA ASP A 47 6.68 -9.71 -4.85
C ASP A 47 7.48 -8.39 -4.87
N LYS A 48 8.54 -8.28 -5.70
CA LYS A 48 9.26 -6.99 -5.85
C LYS A 48 8.32 -5.88 -6.34
N GLN A 49 7.33 -6.21 -7.17
CA GLN A 49 6.33 -5.26 -7.63
C GLN A 49 4.94 -5.90 -7.58
N THR A 50 3.97 -5.20 -6.97
CA THR A 50 2.61 -5.70 -6.79
C THR A 50 1.59 -4.58 -6.97
N ILE A 51 0.55 -4.85 -7.77
CA ILE A 51 -0.61 -3.98 -7.96
C ILE A 51 -1.81 -4.64 -7.29
N ILE A 52 -2.43 -3.95 -6.35
CA ILE A 52 -3.67 -4.37 -5.71
C ILE A 52 -4.82 -3.71 -6.46
N GLU A 53 -5.45 -4.46 -7.35
CA GLU A 53 -6.65 -4.05 -8.08
C GLU A 53 -7.93 -4.32 -7.29
N GLY A 54 -8.92 -3.46 -7.47
CA GLY A 54 -10.27 -3.61 -6.89
C GLY A 54 -11.12 -2.36 -7.08
N ASN A 55 -12.43 -2.51 -7.02
CA ASN A 55 -13.38 -1.40 -7.18
C ASN A 55 -13.45 -0.50 -5.93
N PHE A 56 -14.17 0.61 -6.03
CA PHE A 56 -14.52 1.44 -4.88
C PHE A 56 -15.24 0.62 -3.80
N GLY A 57 -14.86 0.83 -2.53
CA GLY A 57 -15.44 0.11 -1.39
C GLY A 57 -14.89 -1.30 -1.13
N GLU A 58 -13.97 -1.83 -1.94
CA GLU A 58 -13.42 -3.19 -1.75
C GLU A 58 -12.28 -3.27 -0.73
N GLY A 59 -11.80 -2.13 -0.22
CA GLY A 59 -10.87 -2.06 0.91
C GLY A 59 -9.41 -1.80 0.55
N LYS A 60 -9.09 -1.41 -0.70
CA LYS A 60 -7.74 -1.05 -1.15
C LYS A 60 -6.99 -0.12 -0.17
N THR A 61 -7.54 1.07 0.05
CA THR A 61 -7.07 2.05 1.04
C THR A 61 -7.00 1.49 2.47
N THR A 62 -7.99 0.69 2.87
CA THR A 62 -8.02 0.04 4.20
C THR A 62 -6.85 -0.91 4.41
N LEU A 63 -6.52 -1.71 3.40
CA LEU A 63 -5.40 -2.64 3.40
C LEU A 63 -4.07 -1.90 3.56
N ILE A 64 -3.76 -0.95 2.68
CA ILE A 64 -2.44 -0.31 2.72
C ILE A 64 -2.27 0.60 3.92
N LYS A 65 -3.34 1.29 4.38
CA LYS A 65 -3.28 2.09 5.61
C LYS A 65 -3.17 1.22 6.86
N SER A 66 -3.67 -0.01 6.84
CA SER A 66 -3.40 -1.01 7.89
C SER A 66 -1.92 -1.41 7.94
N VAL A 67 -1.29 -1.60 6.79
CA VAL A 67 0.15 -1.89 6.70
C VAL A 67 0.98 -0.68 7.14
N ALA A 68 0.62 0.54 6.71
CA ALA A 68 1.30 1.77 7.14
C ALA A 68 1.20 2.00 8.66
N ASN A 69 0.02 1.77 9.26
CA ASN A 69 -0.20 1.86 10.70
C ASN A 69 0.69 0.86 11.48
N VAL A 70 0.94 -0.34 10.94
CA VAL A 70 1.90 -1.30 11.53
C VAL A 70 3.33 -0.75 11.57
N PHE A 71 3.74 0.07 10.60
CA PHE A 71 5.04 0.77 10.63
C PHE A 71 5.00 2.11 11.38
N GLY A 72 3.93 2.37 12.14
CA GLY A 72 3.77 3.58 12.96
C GLY A 72 3.61 4.87 12.15
N TYR A 73 3.12 4.78 10.91
CA TYR A 73 2.57 5.96 10.26
C TYR A 73 1.28 6.38 10.96
N ASP A 74 1.21 7.63 11.37
CA ASP A 74 -0.05 8.27 11.77
C ASP A 74 -1.03 8.23 10.59
N ILE A 75 -2.14 7.51 10.77
CA ILE A 75 -3.25 7.45 9.84
C ILE A 75 -4.48 8.10 10.50
N PRO A 76 -4.94 9.27 10.00
CA PRO A 76 -6.14 9.92 10.51
C PRO A 76 -7.34 8.97 10.54
N ASN A 77 -8.05 8.96 11.67
CA ASN A 77 -9.26 8.16 11.90
C ASN A 77 -9.10 6.63 11.77
N PHE A 78 -7.88 6.07 11.88
CA PHE A 78 -7.67 4.61 11.77
C PHE A 78 -8.50 3.78 12.77
N HIS A 79 -8.78 4.32 13.95
CA HIS A 79 -9.65 3.69 14.96
C HIS A 79 -11.07 3.40 14.42
N ASN A 80 -11.59 4.20 13.49
CA ASN A 80 -12.90 3.99 12.85
C ASN A 80 -12.89 2.84 11.83
N LEU A 81 -11.72 2.34 11.44
CA LEU A 81 -11.57 1.11 10.65
C LEU A 81 -11.58 -0.14 11.55
N LEU A 82 -11.43 -0.02 12.87
CA LEU A 82 -11.51 -1.18 13.76
C LEU A 82 -12.97 -1.61 13.92
N SER A 83 -13.33 -2.80 13.44
CA SER A 83 -14.72 -3.26 13.47
C SER A 83 -15.15 -3.62 14.90
N SER A 84 -15.73 -2.66 15.62
CA SER A 84 -16.19 -2.80 17.02
C SER A 84 -17.12 -4.00 17.25
N ARG A 85 -17.86 -4.41 16.21
CA ARG A 85 -18.79 -5.55 16.20
C ARG A 85 -18.15 -6.90 15.84
N LYS A 86 -16.85 -6.96 15.53
CA LYS A 86 -16.15 -8.18 15.09
C LYS A 86 -14.76 -8.33 15.70
N LYS A 87 -14.71 -8.89 16.90
CA LYS A 87 -13.47 -9.34 17.54
C LYS A 87 -13.20 -10.83 17.25
N PRO A 88 -11.94 -11.28 17.20
CA PRO A 88 -10.73 -10.45 17.17
C PRO A 88 -10.57 -9.73 15.82
N TYR A 89 -10.05 -8.52 15.87
CA TYR A 89 -9.45 -7.85 14.72
C TYR A 89 -7.94 -8.05 14.76
N GLY A 90 -7.25 -7.90 13.62
CA GLY A 90 -5.80 -8.04 13.59
C GLY A 90 -5.18 -7.74 12.23
N ILE A 91 -3.94 -7.27 12.28
CA ILE A 91 -3.08 -6.99 11.13
C ILE A 91 -1.74 -7.62 11.46
N ASN A 92 -1.24 -8.51 10.60
CA ASN A 92 0.05 -9.19 10.75
C ASN A 92 0.85 -8.95 9.48
N VAL A 93 2.07 -8.42 9.62
CA VAL A 93 2.98 -8.15 8.50
C VAL A 93 4.28 -8.90 8.72
N VAL A 94 4.67 -9.70 7.74
CA VAL A 94 5.96 -10.41 7.71
C VAL A 94 6.89 -9.66 6.77
N ILE A 95 8.07 -9.30 7.24
CA ILE A 95 9.10 -8.59 6.45
C ILE A 95 10.25 -9.52 6.05
N LYS A 96 11.14 -9.06 5.15
CA LYS A 96 12.41 -9.71 4.80
C LYS A 96 13.61 -8.91 5.33
N PRO A 97 14.68 -9.55 5.83
CA PRO A 97 14.77 -10.97 6.19
C PRO A 97 13.76 -11.33 7.29
N GLU A 98 13.36 -12.60 7.37
CA GLU A 98 12.11 -13.01 8.03
C GLU A 98 12.01 -12.63 9.51
N SER A 99 11.33 -11.50 9.74
CA SER A 99 11.02 -10.95 11.04
C SER A 99 9.51 -10.74 11.15
N LYS A 100 8.90 -11.19 12.25
CA LYS A 100 7.48 -10.98 12.53
C LYS A 100 7.32 -9.80 13.47
N ILE A 101 6.84 -8.67 12.96
CA ILE A 101 6.66 -7.46 13.76
C ILE A 101 5.26 -7.50 14.40
N ASN A 102 5.18 -8.13 15.57
CA ASN A 102 4.02 -8.08 16.45
C ASN A 102 4.13 -6.81 17.31
N LEU A 103 3.42 -5.71 16.98
CA LEU A 103 3.63 -4.46 17.71
C LEU A 103 2.89 -4.38 19.05
N SER A 104 3.68 -4.24 20.11
CA SER A 104 3.36 -3.41 21.27
C SER A 104 4.57 -2.50 21.54
N PHE A 105 4.74 -1.47 20.70
CA PHE A 105 5.90 -0.57 20.75
C PHE A 105 5.53 0.80 21.30
N ASN A 106 6.40 1.30 22.17
CA ASN A 106 6.45 2.66 22.70
C ASN A 106 7.20 3.62 21.74
N GLU A 107 6.96 4.92 21.91
CA GLU A 107 7.26 5.94 20.88
C GLU A 107 8.75 6.13 20.56
N GLU A 108 9.65 5.89 21.52
CA GLU A 108 11.10 6.02 21.33
C GLU A 108 11.62 5.11 20.21
N GLY A 109 11.18 3.85 20.20
CA GLY A 109 11.53 2.86 19.18
C GLY A 109 11.07 3.25 17.77
N LEU A 110 10.13 4.20 17.65
CA LEU A 110 9.67 4.75 16.38
C LEU A 110 10.48 5.97 15.91
N ASN A 111 11.23 6.63 16.78
CA ASN A 111 11.96 7.86 16.46
C ASN A 111 13.42 7.61 16.11
N THR A 112 14.16 6.81 16.89
CA THR A 112 15.49 6.28 16.50
C THR A 112 15.42 5.59 15.14
N PHE A 113 14.30 4.92 14.89
CA PHE A 113 13.96 4.24 13.66
C PHE A 113 13.92 5.14 12.43
N LYS A 114 13.31 6.34 12.50
CA LYS A 114 13.08 7.21 11.33
C LYS A 114 14.36 7.78 10.71
N GLN A 115 15.44 7.89 11.49
CA GLN A 115 16.60 8.74 11.15
C GLN A 115 17.67 8.09 10.24
N ASN A 116 17.62 6.77 10.00
CA ASN A 116 18.71 6.00 9.37
C ASN A 116 18.25 5.07 8.21
N ARG A 117 17.09 5.37 7.58
CA ARG A 117 16.35 4.39 6.74
C ARG A 117 16.69 4.44 5.24
N THR A 118 17.49 3.48 4.76
CA THR A 118 17.44 3.06 3.35
C THR A 118 16.03 2.54 3.04
N ILE A 119 15.33 3.14 2.08
CA ILE A 119 14.00 2.71 1.65
C ILE A 119 14.12 1.34 0.96
N ARG A 120 13.23 0.39 1.29
CA ARG A 120 13.19 -0.96 0.68
C ARG A 120 11.83 -1.32 0.12
N CYS A 121 10.77 -0.67 0.57
CA CYS A 121 9.42 -0.79 0.04
C CYS A 121 8.75 0.60 -0.02
N ILE A 122 8.02 0.87 -1.09
CA ILE A 122 7.13 2.03 -1.23
C ILE A 122 5.70 1.50 -1.37
N ILE A 123 4.78 1.97 -0.52
CA ILE A 123 3.35 1.66 -0.62
C ILE A 123 2.56 2.90 -1.04
N ILE A 124 1.68 2.79 -2.04
CA ILE A 124 1.01 3.95 -2.65
C ILE A 124 -0.51 3.74 -2.86
N ASP A 125 -1.34 4.75 -2.54
CA ASP A 125 -2.81 4.74 -2.65
C ASP A 125 -3.32 5.42 -3.93
N GLU A 126 -3.87 4.63 -4.85
CA GLU A 126 -4.51 5.09 -6.10
C GLU A 126 -3.67 6.14 -6.88
N PRO A 127 -2.35 5.98 -7.06
CA PRO A 127 -1.49 7.09 -7.52
C PRO A 127 -1.71 7.50 -8.98
N MET A 128 -2.67 6.88 -9.66
CA MET A 128 -3.00 7.11 -11.06
C MET A 128 -4.22 8.00 -11.25
N ASP A 129 -5.03 8.27 -10.20
CA ASP A 129 -6.29 9.03 -10.28
C ASP A 129 -6.19 10.34 -11.07
N ILE A 130 -5.09 11.08 -10.85
CA ILE A 130 -4.86 12.43 -11.38
C ILE A 130 -3.80 12.48 -12.49
N LEU A 131 -3.30 11.32 -12.94
CA LEU A 131 -2.33 11.21 -14.04
C LEU A 131 -3.05 10.96 -15.36
N SER A 132 -2.65 11.65 -16.43
CA SER A 132 -3.10 11.29 -17.79
C SER A 132 -2.52 9.92 -18.21
N LEU A 133 -3.17 9.21 -19.14
CA LEU A 133 -2.76 7.84 -19.51
C LEU A 133 -1.28 7.71 -19.91
N ASN A 134 -0.72 8.72 -20.58
CA ASN A 134 0.72 8.76 -20.89
C ASN A 134 1.57 8.82 -19.60
N LEU A 135 1.21 9.69 -18.67
CA LEU A 135 1.87 9.85 -17.39
C LEU A 135 1.73 8.62 -16.48
N LYS A 136 0.61 7.87 -16.55
CA LYS A 136 0.45 6.59 -15.84
C LYS A 136 1.53 5.57 -16.27
N ASN A 137 1.77 5.46 -17.58
CA ASN A 137 2.79 4.55 -18.12
C ASN A 137 4.22 5.04 -17.84
N GLU A 138 4.48 6.35 -17.97
CA GLU A 138 5.76 6.97 -17.63
C GLU A 138 6.08 6.80 -16.11
N PHE A 139 5.08 6.97 -15.24
CA PHE A 139 5.21 6.78 -13.78
C PHE A 139 5.43 5.31 -13.38
N LEU A 140 4.69 4.36 -13.96
CA LEU A 140 4.91 2.92 -13.74
C LEU A 140 6.33 2.51 -14.15
N SER A 141 6.86 3.08 -15.23
CA SER A 141 8.23 2.84 -15.72
C SER A 141 9.28 3.44 -14.78
N TYR A 142 9.06 4.66 -14.28
CA TYR A 142 9.88 5.27 -13.23
C TYR A 142 9.90 4.40 -11.96
N LEU A 143 8.74 3.97 -11.45
CA LEU A 143 8.64 3.07 -10.30
C LEU A 143 9.35 1.73 -10.54
N SER A 144 9.27 1.17 -11.76
CA SER A 144 10.01 -0.05 -12.13
C SER A 144 11.52 0.12 -12.09
N SER A 145 12.03 1.32 -12.36
CA SER A 145 13.47 1.61 -12.36
C SER A 145 14.07 1.67 -10.95
N LEU A 146 13.25 1.86 -9.92
CA LEU A 146 13.71 1.94 -8.53
C LEU A 146 14.19 0.56 -8.04
N ASN A 147 15.33 0.51 -7.35
CA ASN A 147 15.81 -0.73 -6.74
C ASN A 147 15.14 -1.01 -5.36
N THR A 148 13.82 -0.91 -5.37
CA THR A 148 12.93 -0.87 -4.21
C THR A 148 11.72 -1.75 -4.49
N GLN A 149 11.10 -2.35 -3.47
CA GLN A 149 9.82 -3.02 -3.64
C GLN A 149 8.70 -1.98 -3.84
N ILE A 150 7.80 -2.20 -4.79
CA ILE A 150 6.67 -1.32 -5.08
C ILE A 150 5.36 -2.05 -4.81
N ILE A 151 4.50 -1.51 -3.95
CA ILE A 151 3.14 -2.01 -3.71
C ILE A 151 2.17 -0.84 -3.92
N LEU A 152 1.35 -0.88 -4.97
CA LEU A 152 0.38 0.20 -5.21
C LEU A 152 -1.05 -0.35 -5.31
N THR A 153 -2.02 0.43 -4.87
CA THR A 153 -3.45 0.17 -5.17
C THR A 153 -3.82 0.84 -6.48
N ASN A 154 -4.74 0.23 -7.24
CA ASN A 154 -5.36 0.88 -8.39
C ASN A 154 -6.82 0.44 -8.56
N THR A 155 -7.66 1.30 -9.13
CA THR A 155 -8.97 0.89 -9.66
C THR A 155 -8.76 0.31 -11.07
N PRO A 156 -9.37 -0.83 -11.44
CA PRO A 156 -9.14 -1.44 -12.74
C PRO A 156 -9.49 -0.51 -13.92
N GLU A 157 -8.54 -0.30 -14.84
CA GLU A 157 -8.72 0.51 -16.05
C GLU A 157 -8.27 -0.28 -17.28
N GLU A 158 -9.18 -0.50 -18.24
CA GLU A 158 -8.93 -1.33 -19.43
C GLU A 158 -7.80 -0.81 -20.35
N HIS A 159 -7.41 0.45 -20.19
CA HIS A 159 -6.42 1.11 -21.05
C HIS A 159 -5.00 1.13 -20.45
N ILE A 160 -4.83 0.79 -19.18
CA ILE A 160 -3.52 0.76 -18.53
C ILE A 160 -2.79 -0.52 -18.90
N LYS A 161 -1.57 -0.38 -19.42
CA LYS A 161 -0.69 -1.50 -19.76
C LYS A 161 0.39 -1.62 -18.68
N TYR A 162 0.05 -2.30 -17.59
CA TYR A 162 1.01 -2.59 -16.53
C TYR A 162 2.24 -3.33 -17.09
N PRO A 163 3.47 -2.92 -16.75
CA PRO A 163 4.69 -3.65 -17.11
C PRO A 163 4.67 -5.10 -16.59
N LYS A 164 5.37 -6.00 -17.30
CA LYS A 164 5.30 -7.46 -17.07
C LYS A 164 5.81 -7.90 -15.70
N GLU A 165 6.63 -7.07 -15.08
CA GLU A 165 7.24 -7.27 -13.77
C GLU A 165 6.27 -7.02 -12.59
N TYR A 166 5.12 -6.38 -12.82
CA TYR A 166 4.09 -6.18 -11.78
C TYR A 166 3.17 -7.41 -11.65
N ASN A 167 3.12 -7.98 -10.45
CA ASN A 167 2.13 -9.01 -10.12
C ASN A 167 0.80 -8.36 -9.71
N ILE A 168 -0.30 -8.72 -10.39
CA ILE A 168 -1.62 -8.10 -10.17
C ILE A 168 -2.46 -8.98 -9.22
N TYR A 169 -2.66 -8.50 -7.99
CA TYR A 169 -3.59 -9.08 -7.03
C TYR A 169 -4.95 -8.40 -7.14
N ARG A 170 -6.01 -9.16 -7.48
CA ARG A 170 -7.38 -8.63 -7.51
C ARG A 170 -8.11 -8.96 -6.22
N LEU A 171 -8.51 -7.92 -5.49
CA LEU A 171 -9.53 -8.03 -4.45
C LEU A 171 -10.81 -8.59 -5.08
N LYS A 172 -11.54 -9.39 -4.31
CA LYS A 172 -12.86 -9.88 -4.66
C LYS A 172 -13.83 -9.46 -3.59
N GLN A 173 -14.98 -8.92 -3.97
CA GLN A 173 -16.09 -8.82 -3.04
C GLN A 173 -16.48 -10.23 -2.60
N ASN A 174 -16.35 -10.49 -1.31
CA ASN A 174 -17.17 -11.51 -0.65
C ASN A 174 -18.62 -11.02 -0.72
N LYS A 175 -19.30 -11.34 -1.83
CA LYS A 175 -20.77 -11.25 -1.93
C LYS A 175 -21.31 -12.09 -0.78
N LYS A 176 -21.75 -11.42 0.29
CA LYS A 176 -22.56 -12.08 1.31
C LYS A 176 -23.76 -12.68 0.61
N GLY A 177 -24.04 -13.97 0.86
CA GLY A 177 -25.39 -14.48 0.69
C GLY A 177 -26.35 -13.56 1.44
N ARG A 178 -27.44 -13.19 0.77
CA ARG A 178 -28.67 -12.81 1.47
C ARG A 178 -29.45 -14.11 1.61
N ASP A 179 -29.12 -14.82 2.67
CA ASP A 179 -30.01 -15.78 3.30
C ASP A 179 -30.91 -15.00 4.28
#